data_AF-A0A0F9BDY6-F1
#
_entry.id   AF-A0A0F9BDY6-F1
#
_cell.length_a   1.000
_cell.length_b   1.000
_cell.length_c   1.000
_cell.angle_alpha   90.00
_cell.angle_beta   90.00
_cell.angle_gamma   90.00
#
_symmetry.space_group_name_H-M   'P 1'
#
loop_
_entity.id
_entity.type
_entity.pdbx_description
1 polymer ?
#
loop_
_entity_poly.entity_id
_entity_poly.type
_entity_poly.pdbx_seq_one_letter_code
_entity_poly.pdbx_strand_id
1 'polypeptide(L)'
;MDARYFNPSMEAAIKEAESKGFEVIRGTPTALLLDLDTPGQRLRFEEMYVLFLEFYEPDWDPEQWKSKGGNTHVVLHLKNPLPVEHRIALETILGSDPKRSLFALERVKAGVEEPGLLFKPKLKGLEDTSIPRTFGLGTVV
;
A
#
# COMPACT_ATOMS: atom_id res chain seq x y z
N MET A 1 -26.58 -2.73 -5.90
CA MET A 1 -25.31 -3.22 -5.33
C MET A 1 -25.67 -4.31 -4.33
N ASP A 2 -25.07 -5.48 -4.47
CA ASP A 2 -25.31 -6.62 -3.59
C ASP A 2 -24.66 -6.38 -2.21
N ALA A 3 -25.43 -6.56 -1.13
CA ALA A 3 -25.00 -6.33 0.24
C ALA A 3 -23.78 -7.18 0.66
N ARG A 4 -23.43 -8.22 -0.11
CA ARG A 4 -22.23 -9.04 0.09
C ARG A 4 -20.90 -8.29 -0.15
N TYR A 5 -20.93 -7.13 -0.80
CA TYR A 5 -19.75 -6.30 -1.06
C TYR A 5 -19.64 -5.07 -0.15
N PHE A 6 -20.66 -4.82 0.69
CA PHE A 6 -20.61 -3.72 1.66
C PHE A 6 -19.91 -4.19 2.94
N ASN A 7 -18.64 -3.82 3.03
CA ASN A 7 -17.72 -4.14 4.12
C ASN A 7 -18.34 -3.77 5.50
N PRO A 8 -18.12 -4.55 6.57
CA PRO A 8 -18.15 -4.00 7.93
C PRO A 8 -17.45 -2.64 7.95
N SER A 9 -17.95 -1.69 8.76
CA SER A 9 -17.35 -0.37 8.85
C SER A 9 -15.83 -0.49 9.01
N MET A 10 -15.07 0.44 8.43
CA MET A 10 -13.60 0.42 8.51
C MET A 10 -13.10 0.15 9.95
N GLU A 11 -13.82 0.72 10.92
CA GLU A 11 -13.65 0.50 12.36
C GLU A 11 -13.86 -0.95 12.83
N ALA A 12 -14.85 -1.66 12.30
CA ALA A 12 -15.05 -3.08 12.61
C ALA A 12 -13.90 -3.94 12.07
N ALA A 13 -13.40 -3.66 10.86
CA ALA A 13 -12.22 -4.34 10.32
C ALA A 13 -10.95 -4.05 11.13
N ILE A 14 -10.76 -2.80 11.57
CA ILE A 14 -9.67 -2.38 12.47
C ILE A 14 -9.74 -3.15 13.79
N LYS A 15 -10.89 -3.12 14.48
CA LYS A 15 -11.08 -3.82 15.77
C LYS A 15 -10.84 -5.32 15.64
N GLU A 16 -11.33 -5.93 14.57
CA GLU A 16 -11.09 -7.34 14.30
C GLU A 16 -9.59 -7.63 14.12
N ALA A 17 -8.89 -6.82 13.32
CA ALA A 17 -7.46 -6.99 13.09
C ALA A 17 -6.64 -6.81 14.39
N GLU A 18 -6.93 -5.76 15.16
CA GLU A 18 -6.28 -5.50 16.45
C GLU A 18 -6.51 -6.64 17.45
N SER A 19 -7.74 -7.17 17.53
CA SER A 19 -8.07 -8.32 18.40
C SER A 19 -7.28 -9.58 18.05
N LYS A 20 -6.87 -9.70 16.78
CA LYS A 20 -6.03 -10.79 16.26
C LYS A 20 -4.53 -10.48 16.35
N GLY A 21 -4.15 -9.35 16.97
CA GLY A 21 -2.77 -8.95 17.19
C GLY A 21 -2.07 -8.36 15.96
N PHE A 22 -2.81 -7.93 14.94
CA PHE A 22 -2.24 -7.19 13.82
C PHE A 22 -1.93 -5.75 14.22
N GLU A 23 -0.85 -5.22 13.67
CA GLU A 23 -0.60 -3.79 13.62
C GLU A 23 -1.39 -3.19 12.45
N VAL A 24 -2.09 -2.09 12.70
CA VAL A 24 -2.91 -1.39 11.72
C VAL A 24 -2.10 -0.25 11.15
N ILE A 25 -1.76 -0.34 9.86
CA ILE A 25 -1.08 0.72 9.13
C ILE A 25 -2.15 1.55 8.42
N ARG A 26 -2.21 2.85 8.75
CA ARG A 26 -3.21 3.79 8.22
C ARG A 26 -2.60 4.66 7.12
N GLY A 27 -3.43 5.02 6.14
CA GLY A 27 -3.07 6.03 5.16
C GLY A 27 -2.81 7.37 5.84
N THR A 28 -1.85 8.11 5.31
CA THR A 28 -1.59 9.50 5.68
C THR A 28 -1.39 10.31 4.41
N PRO A 29 -1.45 11.65 4.47
CA PRO A 29 -1.14 12.50 3.32
C PRO A 29 0.23 12.24 2.69
N THR A 30 1.17 11.68 3.46
CA THR A 30 2.56 11.40 3.07
C THR A 30 2.86 9.91 2.92
N ALA A 31 1.86 9.03 2.87
CA ALA A 31 2.10 7.59 2.73
C ALA A 31 1.22 6.98 1.63
N LEU A 32 1.84 6.18 0.76
CA LEU A 32 1.15 5.30 -0.18
C LEU A 32 1.19 3.87 0.36
N LEU A 33 0.04 3.22 0.39
CA LEU A 33 -0.13 1.87 0.93
C LEU A 33 -0.48 0.91 -0.21
N LEU A 34 0.46 0.05 -0.61
CA LEU A 34 0.26 -0.91 -1.70
C LEU A 34 0.02 -2.32 -1.19
N ASP A 35 -0.91 -3.03 -1.83
CA ASP A 35 -1.15 -4.46 -1.63
C ASP A 35 -0.93 -5.19 -2.96
N LEU A 36 0.16 -5.95 -3.03
CA LEU A 36 0.62 -6.63 -4.23
C LEU A 36 0.33 -8.13 -4.09
N ASP A 37 -0.81 -8.56 -4.63
CA ASP A 37 -1.34 -9.92 -4.49
C ASP A 37 -0.68 -10.92 -5.45
N THR A 38 -0.23 -10.43 -6.61
CA THR A 38 0.20 -11.27 -7.73
C THR A 38 1.62 -10.94 -8.20
N PRO A 39 2.32 -11.90 -8.85
CA PRO A 39 3.60 -11.62 -9.49
C PRO A 39 3.54 -10.48 -10.52
N GLY A 40 2.43 -10.35 -11.25
CA GLY A 40 2.24 -9.27 -12.23
C GLY A 40 2.17 -7.88 -11.58
N GLN A 41 1.51 -7.77 -10.43
CA GLN A 41 1.48 -6.52 -9.65
C GLN A 41 2.85 -6.15 -9.08
N ARG A 42 3.61 -7.16 -8.65
CA ARG A 42 4.99 -6.93 -8.20
C ARG A 42 5.88 -6.44 -9.34
N LEU A 43 5.80 -7.07 -10.52
CA LEU A 43 6.54 -6.61 -11.69
C LEU A 43 6.15 -5.17 -12.07
N ARG A 44 4.85 -4.88 -12.05
CA ARG A 44 4.34 -3.52 -12.30
C ARG A 44 4.89 -2.51 -11.31
N PHE A 45 4.96 -2.86 -10.04
CA PHE A 45 5.58 -2.04 -9.01
C PHE A 45 7.04 -1.77 -9.35
N GLU A 46 7.83 -2.80 -9.65
CA GLU A 46 9.24 -2.68 -9.98
C GLU A 46 9.47 -1.77 -11.21
N GLU A 47 8.65 -1.90 -12.26
CA GLU A 47 8.72 -1.05 -13.46
C GLU A 47 8.35 0.41 -13.17
N MET A 48 7.24 0.63 -12.46
CA MET A 48 6.71 1.98 -12.23
C MET A 48 7.43 2.71 -11.10
N TYR A 49 8.07 1.99 -10.18
CA TYR A 49 8.77 2.59 -9.06
C TYR A 49 9.95 3.44 -9.55
N VAL A 50 10.65 3.01 -10.61
CA VAL A 50 11.72 3.81 -11.22
C VAL A 50 11.21 5.16 -11.71
N LEU A 51 10.09 5.17 -12.44
CA LEU A 51 9.47 6.42 -12.89
C LEU A 51 8.94 7.24 -11.71
N PHE A 52 8.37 6.58 -10.70
CA PHE A 52 7.89 7.25 -9.50
C PHE A 52 9.00 8.03 -8.80
N LEU A 53 10.21 7.46 -8.69
CA LEU A 53 11.38 8.13 -8.10
C LEU A 53 11.79 9.40 -8.85
N GLU A 54 11.52 9.50 -10.16
CA GLU A 54 11.82 10.70 -10.95
C GLU A 54 10.89 11.88 -10.63
N PHE A 55 9.66 11.60 -10.20
CA PHE A 55 8.62 12.63 -9.97
C PHE A 55 8.33 12.90 -8.50
N TYR A 56 8.48 11.90 -7.64
CA TYR A 56 8.08 11.93 -6.24
C TYR A 56 9.27 11.49 -5.41
N GLU A 57 10.14 12.44 -5.02
CA GLU A 57 11.28 12.19 -4.11
C GLU A 57 10.77 11.49 -2.83
N PRO A 58 10.98 10.18 -2.64
CA PRO A 58 10.54 9.52 -1.42
C PRO A 58 11.43 9.95 -0.25
N ASP A 59 10.86 9.95 0.95
CA ASP A 59 11.58 10.37 2.16
C ASP A 59 12.55 9.27 2.66
N TRP A 60 12.22 8.00 2.43
CA TRP A 60 13.07 6.85 2.78
C TRP A 60 12.76 5.58 1.97
N ASP A 61 13.56 4.53 2.19
CA ASP A 61 13.43 3.22 1.54
C ASP A 61 12.05 2.58 1.83
N PRO A 62 11.38 1.94 0.85
CA PRO A 62 10.07 1.31 1.04
C PRO A 62 10.06 0.32 2.21
N GLU A 63 9.07 0.42 3.09
CA GLU A 63 8.79 -0.64 4.07
C GLU A 63 7.99 -1.75 3.41
N GLN A 64 8.32 -3.00 3.71
CA GLN A 64 7.70 -4.14 3.05
C GLN A 64 7.50 -5.29 4.02
N TRP A 65 6.40 -6.02 3.87
CA TRP A 65 6.18 -7.26 4.62
C TRP A 65 5.19 -8.17 3.91
N LYS A 66 5.12 -9.42 4.37
CA LYS A 66 4.10 -10.37 3.94
C LYS A 66 2.85 -10.26 4.79
N SER A 67 1.69 -10.12 4.14
CA SER A 67 0.40 -10.24 4.81
C SER A 67 0.19 -11.67 5.31
N LYS A 68 -0.81 -11.89 6.16
CA LYS A 68 -1.19 -13.26 6.59
C LYS A 68 -1.53 -14.17 5.40
N GLY A 69 -2.08 -13.61 4.33
CA GLY A 69 -2.46 -14.33 3.11
C GLY A 69 -1.30 -14.56 2.14
N GLY A 70 -0.12 -13.98 2.39
CA GLY A 70 1.05 -14.10 1.52
C GLY A 70 1.26 -12.95 0.52
N ASN A 71 0.34 -11.99 0.45
CA ASN A 71 0.48 -10.76 -0.35
C ASN A 71 1.69 -9.96 0.13
N THR A 72 2.32 -9.21 -0.77
CA THR A 72 3.36 -8.24 -0.37
C THR A 72 2.69 -6.90 -0.11
N HIS A 73 2.75 -6.44 1.14
CA HIS A 73 2.40 -5.08 1.49
C HIS A 73 3.63 -4.19 1.35
N VAL A 74 3.46 -2.99 0.79
CA VAL A 74 4.51 -1.97 0.66
C VAL A 74 3.98 -0.64 1.18
N VAL A 75 4.81 0.10 1.91
CA VAL A 75 4.57 1.49 2.28
C VAL A 75 5.65 2.36 1.66
N LEU A 76 5.22 3.32 0.84
CA LEU A 76 6.09 4.37 0.32
C LEU A 76 5.82 5.66 1.08
N HIS A 77 6.87 6.27 1.62
CA HIS A 77 6.77 7.53 2.34
C HIS A 77 7.20 8.68 1.45
N LEU A 78 6.31 9.66 1.34
CA LEU A 78 6.45 10.84 0.49
C LEU A 78 6.97 12.00 1.33
N LYS A 79 7.90 12.76 0.77
CA LYS A 79 8.40 13.99 1.39
C LYS A 79 7.33 15.08 1.51
N ASN A 80 6.39 15.12 0.57
CA ASN A 80 5.31 16.11 0.51
C ASN A 80 3.92 15.44 0.58
N PRO A 81 2.94 16.07 1.25
CA PRO A 81 1.59 15.55 1.27
C PRO A 81 0.94 15.62 -0.10
N LEU A 82 0.17 14.60 -0.46
CA LEU A 82 -0.69 14.58 -1.65
C LEU A 82 -2.17 14.58 -1.25
N PRO A 83 -3.11 14.94 -2.15
CA PRO A 83 -4.54 14.66 -1.97
C PRO A 83 -4.84 13.16 -1.98
N VAL A 84 -5.91 12.74 -1.30
CA VAL A 84 -6.27 11.31 -1.15
C VAL A 84 -6.53 10.63 -2.48
N GLU A 85 -7.18 11.31 -3.42
CA GLU A 85 -7.48 10.79 -4.74
C GLU A 85 -6.22 10.58 -5.57
N HIS A 86 -5.23 11.47 -5.44
CA HIS A 86 -3.91 11.31 -6.07
C HIS A 86 -3.16 10.12 -5.49
N ARG A 87 -3.20 9.92 -4.17
CA ARG A 87 -2.58 8.75 -3.54
C ARG A 87 -3.19 7.45 -4.04
N ILE A 88 -4.53 7.36 -4.09
CA ILE A 88 -5.23 6.17 -4.62
C ILE A 88 -4.87 5.91 -6.09
N ALA A 89 -4.78 6.96 -6.91
CA ALA A 89 -4.37 6.83 -8.30
C ALA A 89 -2.93 6.31 -8.43
N LEU A 90 -1.99 6.86 -7.66
CA LEU A 90 -0.60 6.42 -7.63
C LEU A 90 -0.45 4.98 -7.14
N GLU A 91 -1.11 4.61 -6.03
CA GLU A 91 -1.13 3.24 -5.52
C GLU A 91 -1.59 2.25 -6.61
N THR A 92 -2.62 2.62 -7.38
CA THR A 92 -3.13 1.80 -8.50
C THR A 92 -2.12 1.70 -9.64
N ILE A 93 -1.51 2.83 -10.04
CA ILE A 93 -0.50 2.88 -11.12
C ILE A 93 0.71 2.01 -10.77
N LEU A 94 1.13 2.06 -9.51
CA LEU A 94 2.23 1.29 -8.93
C LEU A 94 1.87 -0.19 -8.70
N GLY A 95 0.65 -0.63 -9.02
CA GLY A 95 0.28 -2.05 -9.06
C GLY A 95 -0.50 -2.57 -7.85
N SER A 96 -0.97 -1.71 -6.94
CA SER A 96 -1.89 -2.13 -5.87
C SER A 96 -3.17 -2.77 -6.44
N ASP A 97 -3.84 -3.65 -5.68
CA ASP A 97 -5.11 -4.27 -6.09
C ASP A 97 -6.16 -3.23 -6.55
N PRO A 98 -6.60 -3.27 -7.83
CA PRO A 98 -7.59 -2.34 -8.35
C PRO A 98 -8.93 -2.36 -7.59
N LYS A 99 -9.32 -3.50 -7.00
CA LYS A 99 -10.56 -3.57 -6.21
C LYS A 99 -10.43 -2.75 -4.94
N ARG A 100 -9.27 -2.81 -4.27
CA ARG A 100 -8.97 -2.00 -3.09
C ARG A 100 -9.02 -0.51 -3.42
N SER A 101 -8.45 -0.09 -4.55
CA SER A 101 -8.52 1.30 -5.02
C SER A 101 -9.94 1.77 -5.30
N LEU A 102 -10.76 0.93 -5.95
CA LEU A 102 -12.17 1.25 -6.20
C LEU A 102 -12.94 1.45 -4.88
N PHE A 103 -12.76 0.56 -3.91
CA PHE A 103 -13.38 0.72 -2.59
C PHE A 103 -12.88 1.94 -1.84
N ALA A 104 -11.60 2.31 -2.00
CA ALA A 104 -11.06 3.53 -1.41
C ALA A 104 -11.74 4.78 -1.99
N LEU A 105 -11.95 4.85 -3.31
CA LEU A 105 -12.67 5.96 -3.95
C LEU A 105 -14.12 6.08 -3.46
N GLU A 106 -14.85 4.97 -3.35
CA GLU A 106 -16.22 5.00 -2.83
C GLU A 106 -16.29 5.46 -1.37
N ARG A 107 -15.26 5.16 -0.56
CA ARG A 107 -15.16 5.65 0.83
C ARG A 107 -14.87 7.15 0.89
N VAL A 108 -13.99 7.66 0.02
CA VAL A 108 -13.75 9.12 -0.10
C VAL A 108 -15.05 9.85 -0.46
N LYS A 109 -15.81 9.32 -1.45
CA LYS A 109 -17.13 9.87 -1.80
C LYS A 109 -18.12 9.88 -0.63
N ALA A 110 -18.01 8.91 0.28
CA ALA A 110 -18.79 8.82 1.50
C ALA A 110 -18.25 9.69 2.66
N GLY A 111 -17.21 10.49 2.43
CA GLY A 111 -16.63 11.42 3.43
C GLY A 111 -15.53 10.83 4.30
N VAL A 112 -14.97 9.67 3.95
CA VAL A 112 -13.80 9.11 4.66
C VAL A 112 -12.53 9.80 4.16
N GLU A 113 -11.86 10.55 5.04
CA GLU A 113 -10.66 11.33 4.69
C GLU A 113 -9.47 10.45 4.27
N GLU A 114 -9.24 9.35 4.99
CA GLU A 114 -8.10 8.44 4.80
C GLU A 114 -8.58 6.99 4.73
N PRO A 115 -8.99 6.49 3.55
CA PRO A 115 -9.58 5.16 3.39
C PRO A 115 -8.55 4.01 3.33
N GLY A 116 -7.26 4.36 3.24
CA GLY A 116 -6.15 3.42 3.10
C GLY A 116 -5.86 2.69 4.40
N LEU A 117 -5.83 1.36 4.33
CA LEU A 117 -5.46 0.49 5.44
C LEU A 117 -4.64 -0.70 4.95
N LEU A 118 -3.63 -1.09 5.74
CA LEU A 118 -2.95 -2.38 5.63
C LEU A 118 -2.86 -3.00 7.03
N PHE A 119 -2.87 -4.33 7.08
CA PHE A 119 -2.72 -5.08 8.33
C PHE A 119 -1.39 -5.81 8.33
N LYS A 120 -0.51 -5.42 9.25
CA LYS A 120 0.83 -6.00 9.41
C LYS A 120 0.78 -7.06 10.51
N PRO A 121 1.11 -8.33 10.23
CA PRO A 121 1.25 -9.32 11.28
C PRO A 121 2.36 -8.88 12.24
N LYS A 122 2.11 -8.92 13.55
CA LYS A 122 3.20 -8.81 14.53
C LYS A 122 4.03 -10.09 14.46
N LEU A 123 5.06 -10.09 13.64
CA LEU A 123 5.99 -11.21 13.54
C LEU A 123 6.68 -11.41 14.89
N LYS A 124 6.41 -12.52 15.58
CA LYS A 124 7.37 -13.10 16.52
C LYS A 124 8.44 -13.79 15.67
N GLY A 125 9.57 -13.11 15.43
CA GLY A 125 10.83 -13.73 14.99
C GLY A 125 10.99 -14.08 13.51
N LEU A 126 10.53 -13.24 12.58
CA LEU A 126 10.88 -13.37 11.16
C LEU A 126 11.63 -12.11 10.71
N GLU A 127 12.84 -12.34 10.20
CA GLU A 127 13.84 -11.33 9.86
C GLU A 127 13.38 -10.39 8.74
N ASP A 128 13.81 -9.14 8.86
CA ASP A 128 13.56 -8.01 7.97
C ASP A 128 14.18 -8.27 6.59
N THR A 129 13.35 -8.57 5.59
CA THR A 129 13.80 -8.71 4.20
C THR A 129 13.76 -7.36 3.50
N SER A 130 14.66 -6.46 3.89
CA SER A 130 14.94 -5.24 3.12
C SER A 130 15.43 -5.60 1.72
N ILE A 131 15.00 -4.84 0.70
CA ILE A 131 15.52 -4.99 -0.67
C ILE A 131 17.00 -4.56 -0.66
N PRO A 132 17.92 -5.31 -1.29
CA PRO A 132 19.28 -4.83 -1.49
C PRO A 132 19.28 -3.54 -2.32
N ARG A 133 20.04 -2.53 -1.84
CA ARG A 133 20.21 -1.18 -2.41
C ARG A 133 20.77 -1.10 -3.84
N THR A 134 20.83 -2.20 -4.57
CA THR A 134 21.36 -2.27 -5.93
C THR A 134 20.26 -2.67 -6.91
N PHE A 135 19.39 -1.72 -7.25
CA PHE A 135 18.94 -1.66 -8.63
C PHE A 135 20.07 -1.01 -9.40
N GLY A 136 20.88 -1.86 -10.05
CA GLY A 136 21.97 -1.38 -10.89
C GLY A 136 21.39 -0.44 -11.94
N LEU A 137 21.75 0.84 -11.85
CA LEU A 137 21.76 1.74 -13.00
C LEU A 137 22.75 1.13 -14.00
N GLY A 138 22.26 0.21 -14.82
CA GLY A 138 22.92 -0.17 -16.06
C GLY A 138 22.89 1.07 -16.94
N THR A 139 23.98 1.82 -16.92
CA THR A 139 24.24 2.90 -17.85
C THR A 139 24.07 2.35 -19.26
N VAL A 140 23.00 2.73 -19.94
CA VAL A 140 22.92 2.58 -21.40
C VAL A 140 23.66 3.78 -21.98
N VAL A 141 24.94 3.57 -22.31
CA VAL A 141 25.65 4.34 -23.36
C VAL A 141 26.29 3.35 -24.30
#